data_AF-A0A438M011-F1
#
_entry.id   AF-A0A438M011-F1
#
_cell.length_a   1.000
_cell.length_b   1.000
_cell.length_c   1.000
_cell.angle_alpha   90.00
_cell.angle_beta   90.00
_cell.angle_gamma   90.00
#
_symmetry.space_group_name_H-M   'P 1'
#
loop_
_entity.id
_entity.type
_entity.pdbx_description
1 polymer ?
#
loop_
_entity_poly.entity_id
_entity_poly.type
_entity_poly.pdbx_seq_one_letter_code
_entity_poly.pdbx_strand_id
1 'polypeptide(L)'
;MTAAILAPRCALTREELVMLAAAYSELLATARASVAAAELGEVDPLVYVREHLAEHGQLPAAGARPVVLLAQSAVPSMHRAGVA
;
A
#
# COMPACT_ATOMS: atom_id res chain seq x y z
N MET A 1 21.77 22.39 -30.99
CA MET A 1 21.60 23.07 -29.68
C MET A 1 20.20 22.77 -29.18
N THR A 2 19.91 22.09 -28.08
CA THR A 2 20.63 21.27 -27.11
C THR A 2 19.50 20.44 -26.51
N ALA A 3 19.53 19.12 -26.66
CA ALA A 3 18.50 18.27 -26.07
C ALA A 3 18.62 18.39 -24.55
N ALA A 4 17.64 19.03 -23.91
CA ALA A 4 17.52 19.05 -22.46
C ALA A 4 17.24 17.62 -22.02
N ILE A 5 18.28 16.90 -21.63
CA ILE A 5 18.17 15.64 -20.90
C ILE A 5 17.47 16.00 -19.60
N LEU A 6 16.17 15.69 -19.51
CA LEU A 6 15.43 15.65 -18.25
C LEU A 6 16.18 14.70 -17.32
N ALA A 7 16.93 15.25 -16.38
CA ALA A 7 17.53 14.47 -15.32
C ALA A 7 16.43 13.69 -14.58
N PRO A 8 16.64 12.42 -14.20
CA PRO A 8 15.65 11.68 -13.45
C PRO A 8 15.44 12.37 -12.10
N ARG A 9 14.23 12.90 -11.85
CA ARG A 9 13.78 13.38 -10.54
C ARG A 9 13.51 12.19 -9.62
N CYS A 10 14.51 11.35 -9.36
CA CYS A 10 14.27 10.09 -8.65
C CYS A 10 15.40 9.76 -7.68
N ALA A 11 15.63 10.65 -6.72
CA ALA A 11 16.27 10.26 -5.47
C ALA A 11 15.38 10.79 -4.35
N LEU A 12 14.64 9.87 -3.71
CA LEU A 12 13.99 10.18 -2.44
C LEU A 12 15.10 10.52 -1.44
N THR A 13 14.87 11.56 -0.65
CA THR A 13 15.71 11.89 0.49
C THR A 13 15.65 10.76 1.52
N ARG A 14 16.67 10.69 2.39
CA ARG A 14 16.68 9.72 3.49
C ARG A 14 15.43 9.86 4.37
N GLU A 15 14.98 11.09 4.59
CA GLU A 15 13.78 11.39 5.39
C GLU A 15 12.52 10.85 4.70
N GLU A 16 12.34 11.10 3.40
CA GLU A 16 11.22 10.54 2.63
C GLU A 16 11.23 9.01 2.61
N LEU A 17 12.40 8.38 2.52
CA LEU A 17 12.53 6.92 2.62
C LEU A 17 12.14 6.39 4.01
N VAL A 18 12.52 7.09 5.08
CA VAL A 18 12.12 6.72 6.45
C VAL A 18 10.60 6.84 6.62
N MET A 19 10.00 7.92 6.14
CA MET A 19 8.55 8.10 6.17
C MET A 19 7.82 7.03 5.36
N LEU A 20 8.30 6.71 4.17
CA LEU A 20 7.73 5.65 3.33
C LEU A 20 7.83 4.27 4.01
N ALA A 21 8.98 3.97 4.62
CA ALA A 21 9.19 2.72 5.35
C ALA A 21 8.26 2.62 6.58
N ALA A 22 8.08 3.72 7.31
CA ALA A 22 7.15 3.79 8.44
C ALA A 22 5.71 3.55 7.98
N ALA A 23 5.22 4.30 6.99
CA ALA A 23 3.87 4.16 6.45
C ALA A 23 3.61 2.73 5.91
N TYR A 24 4.59 2.15 5.20
CA TYR A 24 4.48 0.76 4.73
C TYR A 24 4.42 -0.23 5.90
N SER A 25 5.22 -0.02 6.96
CA SER A 25 5.21 -0.90 8.13
C SER A 25 3.89 -0.89 8.88
N GLU A 26 3.24 0.27 8.99
CA GLU A 26 1.92 0.43 9.62
C GLU A 26 0.82 -0.26 8.81
N LEU A 27 0.79 -0.03 7.49
CA LEU A 27 -0.16 -0.71 6.60
C LEU A 27 0.04 -2.23 6.62
N LEU A 28 1.29 -2.70 6.62
CA LEU A 28 1.59 -4.13 6.68
C LEU A 28 1.17 -4.75 8.02
N ALA A 29 1.36 -4.02 9.13
CA ALA A 29 0.93 -4.47 10.45
C ALA A 29 -0.59 -4.60 10.54
N THR A 30 -1.33 -3.59 10.08
CA THR A 30 -2.81 -3.61 10.08
C THR A 30 -3.37 -4.71 9.16
N ALA A 31 -2.78 -4.90 7.97
CA ALA A 31 -3.15 -6.00 7.07
C ALA A 31 -2.92 -7.38 7.71
N ARG A 32 -1.79 -7.58 8.40
CA ARG A 32 -1.51 -8.82 9.13
C ARG A 32 -2.45 -9.05 10.29
N ALA A 33 -2.79 -7.99 11.04
CA ALA A 33 -3.78 -8.07 12.11
C ALA A 33 -5.14 -8.51 11.57
N SER A 34 -5.58 -7.96 10.43
CA SER A 34 -6.83 -8.38 9.77
C SER A 34 -6.83 -9.84 9.34
N VAL A 35 -5.70 -10.37 8.84
CA VAL A 35 -5.60 -11.80 8.50
C VAL A 35 -5.68 -12.66 9.76
N ALA A 36 -4.94 -12.31 10.82
CA ALA A 36 -4.98 -13.04 12.09
C ALA A 36 -6.37 -13.02 12.73
N ALA A 37 -7.07 -11.88 12.70
CA ALA A 37 -8.43 -11.74 13.20
C ALA A 37 -9.42 -12.65 12.44
N ALA A 38 -9.23 -12.80 11.12
CA ALA A 38 -10.05 -13.71 10.32
C ALA A 38 -9.81 -15.18 10.69
N GLU A 39 -8.55 -15.56 10.91
CA GLU A 39 -8.18 -16.92 11.36
C GLU A 39 -8.73 -17.23 12.77
N LEU A 40 -8.84 -16.23 13.63
CA LEU A 40 -9.43 -16.34 14.97
C LEU A 40 -10.97 -16.29 14.97
N GLY A 41 -11.60 -15.98 13.83
CA GLY A 41 -13.05 -15.90 13.71
C GLY A 41 -13.67 -14.65 14.36
N GLU A 42 -12.93 -13.53 14.40
CA GLU A 42 -13.49 -12.26 14.86
C GLU A 42 -14.67 -11.79 13.98
N VAL A 43 -15.57 -11.01 14.57
CA VAL A 43 -16.83 -10.56 13.91
C VAL A 43 -16.56 -9.62 12.74
N ASP A 44 -15.55 -8.76 12.84
CA ASP A 44 -15.13 -7.88 11.75
C ASP A 44 -13.60 -7.86 11.63
N PRO A 45 -13.01 -8.84 10.94
CA PRO A 45 -11.55 -8.90 10.75
C PRO A 45 -10.98 -7.70 9.99
N LEU A 46 -11.79 -7.01 9.17
CA LEU A 46 -11.33 -5.89 8.36
C LEU A 46 -11.29 -4.57 9.13
N VAL A 47 -11.70 -4.55 10.41
CA VAL A 47 -11.70 -3.34 11.25
C VAL A 47 -10.33 -2.66 11.27
N TYR A 48 -9.23 -3.41 11.42
CA TYR A 48 -7.88 -2.88 11.50
C TYR A 48 -7.44 -2.12 10.23
N VAL A 49 -7.65 -2.72 9.06
CA VAL A 49 -7.33 -2.06 7.78
C VAL A 49 -8.29 -0.90 7.51
N ARG A 50 -9.57 -1.03 7.86
CA ARG A 50 -10.57 0.02 7.65
C ARG A 50 -10.27 1.26 8.50
N GLU A 51 -9.88 1.09 9.76
CA GLU A 51 -9.46 2.19 10.63
C GLU A 51 -8.20 2.88 10.08
N HIS A 52 -7.18 2.10 9.72
CA HIS A 52 -5.95 2.66 9.14
C HIS A 52 -6.23 3.46 7.85
N LEU A 53 -7.05 2.93 6.94
CA LEU A 53 -7.45 3.66 5.73
C LEU A 53 -8.26 4.92 6.05
N ALA A 54 -9.10 4.89 7.09
CA ALA A 54 -9.88 6.06 7.51
C ALA A 54 -8.98 7.18 8.04
N GLU A 55 -8.01 6.85 8.89
CA GLU A 55 -7.02 7.80 9.45
C GLU A 55 -6.24 8.52 8.34
N HIS A 56 -5.98 7.83 7.23
CA HIS A 56 -5.25 8.36 6.09
C HIS A 56 -6.15 8.96 4.99
N GLY A 57 -7.48 8.96 5.17
CA GLY A 57 -8.43 9.46 4.16
C GLY A 57 -8.48 8.62 2.88
N GLN A 58 -8.13 7.35 2.96
CA GLN A 58 -7.98 6.40 1.84
C GLN A 58 -9.12 5.38 1.74
N LEU A 59 -10.23 5.60 2.47
CA LEU A 59 -11.41 4.75 2.31
C LEU A 59 -11.93 4.83 0.87
N PRO A 60 -12.25 3.69 0.23
CA PRO A 60 -12.91 3.71 -1.06
C PRO A 60 -14.24 4.46 -0.99
N ALA A 61 -14.59 5.17 -2.06
CA ALA A 61 -15.90 5.77 -2.19
C ALA A 61 -17.01 4.70 -2.06
N ALA A 62 -18.18 5.09 -1.54
CA ALA A 62 -19.31 4.19 -1.42
C ALA A 62 -19.67 3.58 -2.79
N GLY A 63 -19.83 2.25 -2.82
CA GLY A 63 -20.12 1.52 -4.06
C GLY A 63 -18.91 1.29 -4.97
N ALA A 64 -17.69 1.66 -4.55
CA ALA A 64 -16.48 1.31 -5.29
C ALA A 64 -16.36 -0.21 -5.47
N ARG A 65 -16.02 -0.63 -6.69
CA ARG A 65 -15.90 -2.04 -7.05
C ARG A 65 -14.46 -2.52 -6.80
N PRO A 66 -14.24 -3.60 -6.02
CA PRO A 66 -12.90 -4.09 -5.71
C PRO A 66 -12.02 -4.33 -6.95
N VAL A 67 -12.58 -4.92 -8.01
CA VAL A 67 -11.85 -5.16 -9.28
C VAL A 67 -11.33 -3.89 -9.94
N VAL A 68 -12.04 -2.77 -9.80
CA VAL A 68 -11.63 -1.47 -10.35
C VAL A 68 -10.48 -0.89 -9.52
N LEU A 69 -10.57 -0.99 -8.19
CA LEU A 69 -9.50 -0.55 -7.29
C LEU A 69 -8.20 -1.35 -7.54
N LEU A 70 -8.31 -2.66 -7.74
CA LEU A 70 -7.15 -3.52 -8.08
C LEU A 70 -6.56 -3.19 -9.46
N ALA A 71 -7.39 -2.83 -10.44
CA ALA A 71 -6.88 -2.42 -11.75
C ALA A 71 -6.14 -1.08 -11.70
N GLN A 72 -6.44 -0.21 -10.73
CA GLN A 72 -5.80 1.09 -10.55
C GLN A 72 -4.44 1.00 -9.84
N SER A 73 -4.18 -0.07 -9.08
CA SER A 73 -2.87 -0.32 -8.47
C SER A 73 -1.86 -0.79 -9.53
N ALA A 74 -1.51 0.09 -10.46
CA ALA A 74 -0.59 -0.16 -11.57
C ALA A 74 0.88 -0.24 -11.14
N VAL A 75 1.18 -0.78 -9.94
CA VAL A 75 2.53 -1.22 -9.61
C VAL A 75 2.65 -2.65 -10.14
N PRO A 76 3.50 -2.91 -11.14
CA PRO A 76 3.82 -4.28 -11.51
C PRO A 76 4.28 -4.99 -10.24
N SER A 77 3.55 -6.03 -9.84
CA SER A 77 4.01 -6.92 -8.78
C SER A 77 5.37 -7.43 -9.24
N MET A 78 6.48 -6.98 -8.63
CA MET A 78 7.77 -7.64 -8.81
C MET A 78 7.62 -9.02 -8.20
N HIS A 79 7.12 -9.94 -9.00
CA HIS A 79 6.99 -11.33 -8.64
C HIS A 79 8.38 -11.80 -8.24
N ARG A 80 8.47 -12.27 -6.99
CA ARG A 80 9.66 -12.78 -6.32
C ARG A 80 10.55 -13.53 -7.34
N ALA A 81 11.66 -12.92 -7.75
CA ALA A 81 12.72 -13.65 -8.42
C ALA A 81 13.19 -14.76 -7.48
N GLY A 82 13.36 -15.95 -8.05
CA GLY A 82 13.35 -17.23 -7.35
C GLY A 82 14.31 -17.36 -6.16
N VAL A 83 13.86 -18.17 -5.22
CA VAL A 83 14.75 -19.04 -4.44
C VAL A 83 14.18 -20.44 -4.64
N ALA A 84 14.82 -21.16 -5.56
CA ALA A 84 14.78 -22.62 -5.63
C ALA A 84 15.83 -23.17 -4.66
#